data_AF-A0A8H9BZ43-F1
#
_entry.id   AF-A0A8H9BZ43-F1
#
_cell.length_a   1.000
_cell.length_b   1.000
_cell.length_c   1.000
_cell.angle_alpha   90.00
_cell.angle_beta   90.00
_cell.angle_gamma   90.00
#
_symmetry.space_group_name_H-M   'P 1'
#
loop_
_entity.id
_entity.type
_entity.pdbx_description
1 polymer ?
#
loop_
_entity_poly.entity_id
_entity_poly.type
_entity_poly.pdbx_seq_one_letter_code
_entity_poly.pdbx_strand_id
1 'polypeptide(L)'
;MYRKSPSLMELVVRPENIEKAIKKVKKNKGAPGIDGMKVSELHAHFAQYFSQITKKLLDGSYQPQAVRKVQIPKPNGKMRVLGIPVARDRVIQQAIRQVIEPGIDRTFSNHSHGFRPHRSTGTALKQCADYYEEGYKIAVDCDLKQCFDMLNHDKLMYLFERHVQDKSISTFIRRSLQVGAIDLSGEVTERKIGAPQGGVIPPLLCNIYLHELDKELEKRGHRFVRYADDFVIFVRTKRAGERVMTSVTKFIEKQLKLVVNEEKSKVGAVTRLKFLSCLITKVNGVCRFRPTMEAKRNLIRTLRKITKRNRPGTFKDIIIEINQVTRGWINDFGRGFIRGFIETTQSWLNRRLRQLILKRWKRVRTKYKMLRQYGLDHRSAMKIAQSRKKILAIIEYARGSSCTYNKITLKVGINTVSPACRVGLRKILNRRVRNRTLGGVRGRIVN
;
A
#
# COMPACT_ATOMS: atom_id res chain seq x y z
N MET A 1 0.24 16.98 46.49
CA MET A 1 -0.11 17.47 45.13
C MET A 1 -0.11 16.29 44.16
N TYR A 2 -1.26 15.66 43.92
CA TYR A 2 -1.39 14.72 42.80
C TYR A 2 -1.30 15.53 41.50
N ARG A 3 -0.18 15.44 40.78
CA ARG A 3 -0.10 15.96 39.41
C ARG A 3 -1.18 15.25 38.61
N LYS A 4 -2.31 15.92 38.33
CA LYS A 4 -3.31 15.45 37.37
C LYS A 4 -2.54 15.17 36.08
N SER A 5 -2.57 13.92 35.63
CA SER A 5 -2.05 13.58 34.31
C SER A 5 -2.71 14.50 33.29
N PRO A 6 -1.94 15.11 32.37
CA PRO A 6 -2.49 16.04 31.38
C PRO A 6 -3.56 15.31 30.56
N SER A 7 -4.63 16.03 30.19
CA SER A 7 -5.64 15.47 29.29
C SER A 7 -4.99 15.03 27.96
N LEU A 8 -5.60 14.08 27.26
CA LEU A 8 -5.04 13.64 25.97
C LEU A 8 -5.07 14.81 24.97
N MET A 9 -6.09 15.66 25.03
CA MET A 9 -6.16 16.87 24.20
C MET A 9 -5.03 17.86 24.50
N GLU A 10 -4.62 18.03 25.76
CA GLU A 10 -3.44 18.85 26.10
C GLU A 10 -2.16 18.32 25.45
N LEU A 11 -2.01 17.00 25.35
CA LEU A 11 -0.88 16.39 24.62
C LEU A 11 -0.99 16.64 23.11
N VAL A 12 -2.20 16.66 22.56
CA VAL A 12 -2.45 16.89 21.13
C VAL A 12 -2.03 18.30 20.71
N VAL A 13 -2.41 19.31 21.50
CA VAL A 13 -2.18 20.73 21.17
C VAL A 13 -0.77 21.22 21.47
N ARG A 14 0.13 20.37 22.00
CA ARG A 14 1.52 20.75 22.23
C ARG A 14 2.19 21.24 20.93
N PRO A 15 2.92 22.36 20.95
CA PRO A 15 3.58 22.91 19.76
C PRO A 15 4.43 21.87 19.02
N GLU A 16 5.17 21.03 19.75
CA GLU A 16 6.05 20.01 19.16
C GLU A 16 5.26 18.91 18.44
N ASN A 17 4.07 18.57 18.95
CA ASN A 17 3.20 17.56 18.34
C ASN A 17 2.54 18.11 17.07
N ILE A 18 2.01 19.34 17.13
CA ILE A 18 1.44 20.02 15.97
C ILE A 18 2.48 20.20 14.87
N GLU A 19 3.71 20.58 15.21
CA GLU A 19 4.79 20.71 14.23
C GLU A 19 5.14 19.37 13.56
N LYS A 20 5.18 18.27 14.34
CA LYS A 20 5.32 16.92 13.78
C LYS A 20 4.16 16.55 12.85
N ALA A 21 2.94 16.94 13.19
CA ALA A 21 1.75 16.73 12.37
C ALA A 21 1.83 17.52 11.05
N ILE A 22 2.21 18.80 11.08
CA ILE A 22 2.40 19.63 9.88
C ILE A 22 3.43 19.01 8.95
N LYS A 23 4.60 18.61 9.46
CA LYS A 23 5.65 17.95 8.67
C LYS A 23 5.12 16.69 7.96
N LYS A 24 4.32 15.88 8.67
CA LYS A 24 3.75 14.64 8.12
C LYS A 24 2.68 14.91 7.05
N VAL A 25 1.82 15.91 7.24
CA VAL A 25 0.82 16.32 6.24
C VAL A 25 1.50 16.90 4.99
N LYS A 26 2.51 17.76 5.16
CA LYS A 26 3.31 18.33 4.06
C LYS A 26 4.00 17.25 3.23
N LYS A 27 4.58 16.24 3.89
CA LYS A 27 5.25 15.11 3.21
C LYS A 27 4.32 14.36 2.26
N ASN A 28 3.03 14.27 2.58
CA ASN A 28 2.04 13.58 1.76
C ASN A 28 1.65 14.36 0.49
N LYS A 29 1.99 15.66 0.40
CA LYS A 29 1.68 16.53 -0.76
C LYS A 29 0.21 16.44 -1.21
N GLY A 30 -0.70 16.31 -0.24
CA GLY A 30 -2.11 16.11 -0.51
C GLY A 30 -2.74 17.34 -1.17
N ALA A 31 -3.69 17.10 -2.08
CA ALA A 31 -4.48 18.16 -2.70
C ALA A 31 -5.20 19.02 -1.62
N PRO A 32 -5.50 20.30 -1.92
CA PRO A 32 -6.27 21.16 -1.03
C PRO A 32 -7.70 20.63 -0.82
N GLY A 33 -8.30 21.05 0.30
CA GLY A 33 -9.70 20.81 0.63
C GLY A 33 -10.61 21.80 -0.09
N ILE A 34 -11.80 22.05 0.47
CA ILE A 34 -12.76 23.02 -0.08
C ILE A 34 -12.28 24.47 0.03
N ASP A 35 -11.43 24.76 1.02
CA ASP A 35 -10.87 26.07 1.34
C ASP A 35 -9.74 26.51 0.40
N GLY A 36 -9.30 25.64 -0.52
CA GLY A 36 -8.22 25.92 -1.46
C GLY A 36 -6.82 25.99 -0.84
N MET A 37 -6.69 25.99 0.48
CA MET A 37 -5.41 26.14 1.19
C MET A 37 -4.45 24.99 0.85
N LYS A 38 -3.26 25.36 0.38
CA LYS A 38 -2.23 24.39 0.02
C LYS A 38 -1.46 23.93 1.26
N VAL A 39 -0.93 22.71 1.21
CA VAL A 39 -0.11 22.19 2.32
C VAL A 39 1.14 23.03 2.59
N SER A 40 1.65 23.79 1.61
CA SER A 40 2.79 24.71 1.77
C SER A 40 2.50 25.83 2.78
N GLU A 41 1.26 26.33 2.79
CA GLU A 41 0.80 27.47 3.59
C GLU A 41 0.57 27.11 5.07
N LEU A 42 0.61 25.83 5.42
CA LEU A 42 0.30 25.34 6.77
C LEU A 42 1.13 25.98 7.89
N HIS A 43 2.44 26.26 7.69
CA HIS A 43 3.22 26.88 8.77
C HIS A 43 2.76 28.31 9.05
N ALA A 44 2.54 29.12 7.99
CA ALA A 44 2.07 30.49 8.16
C ALA A 44 0.68 30.52 8.80
N HIS A 45 -0.22 29.63 8.35
CA HIS A 45 -1.55 29.52 8.94
C HIS A 45 -1.51 29.15 10.42
N PHE A 46 -0.75 28.12 10.80
CA PHE A 46 -0.65 27.76 12.21
C PHE A 46 0.08 28.83 13.01
N ALA A 47 1.10 29.52 12.49
CA ALA A 47 1.76 30.62 13.20
C ALA A 47 0.78 31.75 13.58
N GLN A 48 -0.18 32.07 12.69
CA GLN A 48 -1.17 33.12 12.93
C GLN A 48 -2.33 32.66 13.84
N TYR A 49 -2.85 31.45 13.65
CA TYR A 49 -4.10 31.00 14.28
C TYR A 49 -3.92 29.96 15.40
N PHE A 50 -2.68 29.62 15.77
CA PHE A 50 -2.39 28.56 16.75
C PHE A 50 -3.18 28.71 18.05
N SER A 51 -3.11 29.89 18.69
CA SER A 51 -3.76 30.14 19.98
C SER A 51 -5.27 29.93 19.91
N GLN A 52 -5.93 30.43 18.86
CA GLN A 52 -7.37 30.29 18.65
C GLN A 52 -7.78 28.84 18.38
N ILE A 53 -7.00 28.13 17.55
CA ILE A 53 -7.25 26.71 17.25
C ILE A 53 -7.08 25.87 18.52
N THR A 54 -6.02 26.09 19.29
CA THR A 54 -5.73 25.38 20.53
C THR A 54 -6.82 25.60 21.56
N LYS A 55 -7.28 26.84 21.77
CA LYS A 55 -8.39 27.15 22.67
C LYS A 55 -9.65 26.37 22.29
N LYS A 56 -10.03 26.41 21.00
CA LYS A 56 -11.20 25.69 20.46
C LYS A 56 -11.10 24.17 20.56
N LEU A 57 -9.89 23.61 20.51
CA LEU A 57 -9.66 22.18 20.66
C LEU A 57 -9.77 21.74 22.12
N LEU A 58 -9.21 22.53 23.05
CA LEU A 58 -9.26 22.25 24.49
C LEU A 58 -10.69 22.34 25.03
N ASP A 59 -11.43 23.40 24.67
CA ASP A 59 -12.82 23.60 25.11
C ASP A 59 -13.84 22.73 24.34
N GLY A 60 -13.42 22.01 23.30
CA GLY A 60 -14.27 21.14 22.49
C GLY A 60 -15.24 21.89 21.55
N SER A 61 -15.09 23.20 21.36
CA SER A 61 -15.91 24.02 20.45
C SER A 61 -15.46 23.95 18.98
N TYR A 62 -14.30 23.34 18.69
CA TYR A 62 -13.79 23.22 17.33
C TYR A 62 -14.75 22.47 16.39
N GLN A 63 -15.07 23.06 15.25
CA GLN A 63 -15.88 22.46 14.19
C GLN A 63 -15.02 22.21 12.94
N PRO A 64 -14.83 20.95 12.52
CA PRO A 64 -14.17 20.64 11.26
C PRO A 64 -15.00 21.11 10.06
N GLN A 65 -14.34 21.45 8.97
CA GLN A 65 -14.99 21.90 7.74
C GLN A 65 -15.41 20.73 6.85
N ALA A 66 -16.38 21.00 5.96
CA ALA A 66 -16.87 20.02 5.02
C ALA A 66 -15.75 19.49 4.10
N VAL A 67 -15.85 18.22 3.74
CA VAL A 67 -14.82 17.56 2.93
C VAL A 67 -15.08 17.79 1.44
N ARG A 68 -14.02 17.97 0.67
CA ARG A 68 -14.12 18.09 -0.79
C ARG A 68 -14.34 16.73 -1.42
N LYS A 69 -15.44 16.56 -2.16
CA LYS A 69 -15.77 15.31 -2.86
C LYS A 69 -14.94 15.20 -4.14
N VAL A 70 -14.19 14.11 -4.28
CA VAL A 70 -13.36 13.83 -5.47
C VAL A 70 -13.62 12.41 -5.96
N GLN A 71 -13.95 12.25 -7.23
CA GLN A 71 -14.14 10.93 -7.83
C GLN A 71 -12.85 10.43 -8.49
N ILE A 72 -12.42 9.22 -8.14
CA ILE A 72 -11.24 8.56 -8.70
C ILE A 72 -11.66 7.25 -9.37
N PRO A 73 -11.25 6.97 -10.61
CA PRO A 73 -11.56 5.71 -11.28
C PRO A 73 -10.87 4.53 -10.60
N LYS A 74 -11.63 3.46 -10.31
CA LYS A 74 -11.08 2.17 -9.91
C LYS A 74 -10.61 1.39 -11.15
N PRO A 75 -9.68 0.42 -11.00
CA PRO A 75 -9.24 -0.43 -12.12
C PRO A 75 -10.37 -1.19 -12.83
N ASN A 76 -11.49 -1.45 -12.14
CA ASN A 76 -12.66 -2.15 -12.67
C ASN A 76 -13.70 -1.22 -13.33
N GLY A 77 -13.37 0.06 -13.55
CA GLY A 77 -14.25 1.03 -14.20
C GLY A 77 -15.26 1.71 -13.25
N LYS A 78 -15.48 1.19 -12.04
CA LYS A 78 -16.33 1.87 -11.04
C LYS A 78 -15.61 3.10 -10.47
N MET A 79 -16.35 4.11 -10.04
CA MET A 79 -15.77 5.29 -9.39
C MET A 79 -15.60 5.08 -7.87
N ARG A 80 -14.53 5.62 -7.30
CA ARG A 80 -14.30 5.74 -5.84
C ARG A 80 -14.47 7.19 -5.45
N VAL A 81 -15.44 7.47 -4.59
CA VAL A 81 -15.63 8.81 -4.04
C VAL A 81 -14.70 8.97 -2.83
N LEU A 82 -13.84 9.98 -2.88
CA LEU A 82 -13.01 10.43 -1.76
C LEU A 82 -13.61 11.70 -1.16
N GLY A 83 -13.43 11.85 0.16
CA GLY A 83 -13.69 13.10 0.86
C GLY A 83 -12.36 13.63 1.38
N ILE A 84 -11.85 14.70 0.78
CA ILE A 84 -10.57 15.32 1.14
C ILE A 84 -10.83 16.44 2.15
N PRO A 85 -10.44 16.30 3.43
CA PRO A 85 -10.57 17.37 4.40
C PRO A 85 -9.61 18.51 4.09
N VAL A 86 -9.92 19.69 4.62
CA VAL A 86 -9.05 20.87 4.54
C VAL A 86 -7.70 20.61 5.20
N ALA A 87 -6.67 21.35 4.76
CA ALA A 87 -5.30 21.09 5.19
C ALA A 87 -5.13 21.19 6.71
N ARG A 88 -5.79 22.18 7.34
CA ARG A 88 -5.82 22.39 8.79
C ARG A 88 -6.41 21.18 9.54
N ASP A 89 -7.57 20.68 9.10
CA ASP A 89 -8.23 19.53 9.74
C ASP A 89 -7.39 18.26 9.61
N ARG A 90 -6.68 18.07 8.49
CA ARG A 90 -5.73 16.96 8.34
C ARG A 90 -4.58 17.04 9.35
N VAL A 91 -4.10 18.24 9.67
CA VAL A 91 -3.06 18.44 10.71
C VAL A 91 -3.62 18.07 12.08
N ILE A 92 -4.81 18.55 12.43
CA ILE A 92 -5.45 18.23 13.72
C ILE A 92 -5.71 16.72 13.83
N GLN A 93 -6.27 16.10 12.79
CA GLN A 93 -6.45 14.66 12.73
C GLN A 93 -5.12 13.90 12.89
N GLN A 94 -4.05 14.38 12.26
CA GLN A 94 -2.73 13.78 12.38
C GLN A 94 -2.13 13.94 13.79
N ALA A 95 -2.35 15.08 14.45
CA ALA A 95 -1.90 15.37 15.80
C ALA A 95 -2.62 14.48 16.83
N ILE A 96 -3.95 14.34 16.71
CA ILE A 96 -4.75 13.41 17.53
C ILE A 96 -4.24 11.98 17.34
N ARG A 97 -4.07 11.54 16.08
CA ARG A 97 -3.58 10.20 15.77
C ARG A 97 -2.22 9.92 16.43
N GLN A 98 -1.29 10.87 16.41
CA GLN A 98 0.04 10.69 17.02
C GLN A 98 -0.02 10.40 18.52
N VAL A 99 -1.01 10.96 19.22
CA VAL A 99 -1.19 10.78 20.67
C VAL A 99 -1.92 9.47 20.99
N ILE A 100 -3.01 9.16 20.28
CA ILE A 100 -3.86 8.02 20.64
C ILE A 100 -3.41 6.68 20.04
N GLU A 101 -2.80 6.69 18.84
CA GLU A 101 -2.43 5.47 18.11
C GLU A 101 -1.47 4.56 18.88
N PRO A 102 -0.43 5.06 19.60
CA PRO A 102 0.48 4.19 20.35
C PRO A 102 -0.19 3.40 21.48
N GLY A 103 -1.22 3.95 22.12
CA GLY A 103 -1.97 3.26 23.16
C GLY A 103 -2.93 2.22 22.58
N ILE A 104 -3.66 2.60 21.53
CA ILE A 104 -4.65 1.75 20.86
C ILE A 104 -3.97 0.57 20.16
N ASP A 105 -2.88 0.81 19.43
CA ASP A 105 -2.23 -0.20 18.59
C ASP A 105 -1.72 -1.41 19.38
N ARG A 106 -1.37 -1.22 20.66
CA ARG A 106 -0.95 -2.30 21.57
C ARG A 106 -2.07 -3.30 21.89
N THR A 107 -3.32 -2.84 21.81
CA THR A 107 -4.50 -3.69 22.08
C THR A 107 -4.91 -4.52 20.88
N PHE A 108 -4.52 -4.12 19.67
CA PHE A 108 -4.93 -4.80 18.45
C PHE A 108 -4.31 -6.18 18.28
N SER A 109 -5.12 -7.11 17.77
CA SER A 109 -4.75 -8.49 17.43
C SER A 109 -3.44 -8.58 16.64
N ASN A 110 -2.63 -9.58 16.95
CA ASN A 110 -1.41 -9.87 16.20
C ASN A 110 -1.65 -10.32 14.75
N HIS A 111 -2.89 -10.70 14.42
CA HIS A 111 -3.35 -11.14 13.10
C HIS A 111 -3.84 -9.97 12.23
N SER A 112 -3.92 -8.76 12.78
CA SER A 112 -4.26 -7.54 12.05
C SER A 112 -3.01 -6.79 11.62
N HIS A 113 -2.88 -6.51 10.32
CA HIS A 113 -1.67 -5.90 9.73
C HIS A 113 -1.93 -4.56 9.03
N GLY A 114 -3.15 -4.29 8.59
CA GLY A 114 -3.46 -3.11 7.77
C GLY A 114 -3.37 -1.82 8.58
N PHE A 115 -2.79 -0.77 7.99
CA PHE A 115 -2.68 0.58 8.58
C PHE A 115 -2.00 0.70 9.94
N ARG A 116 -1.27 -0.33 10.39
CA ARG A 116 -0.57 -0.34 11.69
C ARG A 116 0.91 -0.03 11.54
N PRO A 117 1.54 0.64 12.52
CA PRO A 117 2.97 0.83 12.55
C PRO A 117 3.70 -0.53 12.58
N HIS A 118 4.85 -0.62 11.90
CA HIS A 118 5.69 -1.82 11.82
C HIS A 118 5.05 -3.08 11.21
N ARG A 119 3.79 -3.01 10.76
CA ARG A 119 3.11 -4.05 9.99
C ARG A 119 3.05 -3.66 8.51
N SER A 120 3.09 -4.65 7.63
CA SER A 120 3.03 -4.45 6.18
C SER A 120 2.35 -5.61 5.47
N THR A 121 2.03 -5.43 4.19
CA THR A 121 1.55 -6.52 3.30
C THR A 121 2.46 -7.74 3.39
N GLY A 122 3.78 -7.54 3.39
CA GLY A 122 4.75 -8.62 3.51
C GLY A 122 4.74 -9.35 4.86
N THR A 123 4.25 -8.73 5.94
CA THR A 123 4.06 -9.43 7.23
C THR A 123 2.77 -10.25 7.24
N ALA A 124 1.69 -9.72 6.67
CA ALA A 124 0.42 -10.43 6.52
C ALA A 124 0.58 -11.67 5.64
N LEU A 125 1.22 -11.49 4.48
CA LEU A 125 1.54 -12.60 3.59
C LEU A 125 2.38 -13.65 4.31
N LYS A 126 3.46 -13.28 5.01
CA LYS A 126 4.26 -14.27 5.75
C LYS A 126 3.38 -15.15 6.66
N GLN A 127 2.50 -14.56 7.45
CA GLN A 127 1.59 -15.29 8.33
C GLN A 127 0.63 -16.22 7.55
N CYS A 128 0.13 -15.80 6.39
CA CYS A 128 -0.66 -16.68 5.53
C CYS A 128 0.13 -17.92 5.06
N ALA A 129 1.44 -17.78 4.78
CA ALA A 129 2.28 -18.90 4.39
C ALA A 129 2.54 -19.85 5.56
N ASP A 130 2.77 -19.30 6.77
CA ASP A 130 2.97 -20.07 7.99
C ASP A 130 1.74 -20.97 8.27
N TYR A 131 0.51 -20.44 8.21
CA TYR A 131 -0.72 -21.23 8.34
C TYR A 131 -0.89 -22.29 7.25
N TYR A 132 -0.51 -21.97 6.03
CA TYR A 132 -0.53 -22.96 4.96
C TYR A 132 0.44 -24.10 5.25
N GLU A 133 1.63 -23.83 5.78
CA GLU A 133 2.62 -24.85 6.16
C GLU A 133 2.14 -25.70 7.34
N GLU A 134 1.42 -25.13 8.30
CA GLU A 134 0.76 -25.83 9.42
C GLU A 134 -0.40 -26.76 8.99
N GLY A 135 -0.76 -26.79 7.71
CA GLY A 135 -1.76 -27.72 7.17
C GLY A 135 -3.15 -27.11 6.95
N TYR A 136 -3.33 -25.81 7.14
CA TYR A 136 -4.59 -25.13 6.82
C TYR A 136 -4.67 -24.82 5.32
N LYS A 137 -5.14 -25.80 4.52
CA LYS A 137 -5.11 -25.74 3.05
C LYS A 137 -6.31 -25.04 2.42
N ILE A 138 -7.35 -24.76 3.19
CA ILE A 138 -8.56 -24.08 2.74
C ILE A 138 -8.61 -22.68 3.36
N ALA A 139 -8.96 -21.70 2.55
CA ALA A 139 -9.18 -20.33 2.99
C ALA A 139 -10.63 -19.91 2.74
N VAL A 140 -11.14 -19.11 3.67
CA VAL A 140 -12.41 -18.42 3.63
C VAL A 140 -12.07 -16.95 3.39
N ASP A 141 -12.30 -16.48 2.18
CA ASP A 141 -12.04 -15.13 1.72
C ASP A 141 -13.34 -14.33 1.82
N CYS A 142 -13.39 -13.35 2.73
CA CYS A 142 -14.57 -12.54 2.98
C CYS A 142 -14.28 -11.08 2.60
N ASP A 143 -15.10 -10.52 1.69
CA ASP A 143 -14.96 -9.13 1.23
C ASP A 143 -16.08 -8.28 1.85
N LEU A 144 -15.74 -7.15 2.47
CA LEU A 144 -16.73 -6.21 3.01
C LEU A 144 -17.17 -5.22 1.92
N LYS A 145 -18.47 -4.99 1.79
CA LYS A 145 -19.01 -4.02 0.83
C LYS A 145 -18.81 -2.61 1.36
N GLN A 146 -17.94 -1.84 0.69
CA GLN A 146 -17.72 -0.41 0.96
C GLN A 146 -17.51 -0.11 2.46
N CYS A 147 -16.60 -0.83 3.12
CA CYS A 147 -16.45 -0.82 4.58
C CYS A 147 -16.42 0.59 5.19
N PHE A 148 -15.65 1.53 4.60
CA PHE A 148 -15.58 2.90 5.09
C PHE A 148 -16.88 3.69 4.93
N ASP A 149 -17.68 3.40 3.92
CA ASP A 149 -18.90 4.16 3.63
C ASP A 149 -20.09 3.68 4.47
N MET A 150 -19.99 2.48 5.08
CA MET A 150 -21.06 1.83 5.85
C MET A 150 -20.82 1.83 7.38
N LEU A 151 -19.77 2.50 7.88
CA LEU A 151 -19.50 2.54 9.32
C LEU A 151 -20.62 3.25 10.08
N ASN A 152 -21.24 2.55 11.03
CA ASN A 152 -22.22 3.14 11.93
C ASN A 152 -21.51 4.04 12.98
N HIS A 153 -21.88 5.32 13.02
CA HIS A 153 -21.21 6.31 13.86
C HIS A 153 -21.36 6.01 15.35
N ASP A 154 -22.55 5.66 15.82
CA ASP A 154 -22.81 5.42 17.25
C ASP A 154 -22.02 4.21 17.76
N LYS A 155 -22.05 3.10 17.01
CA LYS A 155 -21.25 1.92 17.35
C LYS A 155 -19.75 2.21 17.30
N LEU A 156 -19.29 2.96 16.31
CA LEU A 156 -17.89 3.35 16.22
C LEU A 156 -17.46 4.21 17.40
N MET A 157 -18.26 5.20 17.78
CA MET A 157 -17.98 6.06 18.93
C MET A 157 -18.00 5.28 20.25
N TYR A 158 -18.96 4.37 20.42
CA TYR A 158 -19.00 3.45 21.56
C TYR A 158 -17.71 2.61 21.68
N LEU A 159 -17.23 2.04 20.57
CA LEU A 159 -15.97 1.28 20.57
C LEU A 159 -14.74 2.17 20.78
N PHE A 160 -14.75 3.38 20.21
CA PHE A 160 -13.66 4.35 20.36
C PHE A 160 -13.49 4.81 21.81
N GLU A 161 -14.60 5.12 22.48
CA GLU A 161 -14.62 5.63 23.86
C GLU A 161 -14.14 4.58 24.89
N ARG A 162 -14.18 3.28 24.55
CA ARG A 162 -13.53 2.23 25.36
C ARG A 162 -12.01 2.34 25.39
N HIS A 163 -11.41 2.99 24.39
CA HIS A 163 -9.96 3.17 24.30
C HIS A 163 -9.51 4.60 24.63
N VAL A 164 -10.35 5.61 24.37
CA VAL A 164 -10.04 7.03 24.55
C VAL A 164 -11.14 7.68 25.37
N GLN A 165 -10.82 8.02 26.63
CA GLN A 165 -11.78 8.61 27.58
C GLN A 165 -11.82 10.16 27.53
N ASP A 166 -11.09 10.79 26.61
CA ASP A 166 -11.06 12.23 26.45
C ASP A 166 -12.25 12.73 25.62
N LYS A 167 -13.17 13.47 26.28
CA LYS A 167 -14.41 13.96 25.68
C LYS A 167 -14.17 14.93 24.52
N SER A 168 -13.14 15.77 24.59
CA SER A 168 -12.83 16.75 23.54
C SER A 168 -12.38 16.03 22.27
N ILE A 169 -11.56 14.98 22.40
CA ILE A 169 -11.18 14.12 21.28
C ILE A 169 -12.41 13.40 20.70
N SER A 170 -13.21 12.74 21.54
CA SER A 170 -14.41 12.03 21.06
C SER A 170 -15.39 12.96 20.33
N THR A 171 -15.56 14.19 20.82
CA THR A 171 -16.39 15.22 20.18
C THR A 171 -15.85 15.61 18.81
N PHE A 172 -14.53 15.85 18.71
CA PHE A 172 -13.89 16.14 17.43
C PHE A 172 -14.06 14.98 16.43
N ILE A 173 -13.86 13.73 16.86
CA ILE A 173 -14.02 12.55 15.99
C ILE A 173 -15.44 12.44 15.49
N ARG A 174 -16.44 12.52 16.38
CA ARG A 174 -17.86 12.44 16.03
C ARG A 174 -18.22 13.54 15.01
N ARG A 175 -17.83 14.79 15.28
CA ARG A 175 -18.04 15.91 14.34
C ARG A 175 -17.35 15.63 13.01
N SER A 176 -16.10 15.17 13.01
CA SER A 176 -15.34 14.87 11.79
C SER A 176 -15.96 13.76 10.92
N LEU A 177 -16.75 12.86 11.51
CA LEU A 177 -17.49 11.81 10.78
C LEU A 177 -18.80 12.35 10.18
N GLN A 178 -19.46 13.27 10.89
CA GLN A 178 -20.74 13.87 10.51
C GLN A 178 -20.62 14.99 9.48
N VAL A 179 -19.44 15.61 9.33
CA VAL A 179 -19.31 16.72 8.38
C VAL A 179 -19.63 16.24 6.96
N GLY A 180 -20.50 17.02 6.30
CA GLY A 180 -20.94 16.76 4.93
C GLY A 180 -19.80 16.80 3.92
N ALA A 181 -20.11 16.31 2.72
CA ALA A 181 -19.23 16.44 1.56
C ALA A 181 -19.81 17.46 0.59
N ILE A 182 -18.96 18.38 0.13
CA ILE A 182 -19.30 19.37 -0.88
C ILE A 182 -18.65 18.94 -2.19
N ASP A 183 -19.45 18.94 -3.26
CA ASP A 183 -18.95 18.71 -4.61
C ASP A 183 -18.58 20.00 -5.34
N LEU A 184 -18.12 19.90 -6.59
CA LEU A 184 -17.72 21.07 -7.37
C LEU A 184 -18.92 21.94 -7.79
N SER A 185 -20.14 21.41 -7.73
CA SER A 185 -21.40 22.14 -7.95
C SER A 185 -21.86 22.93 -6.72
N GLY A 186 -21.22 22.71 -5.56
CA GLY A 186 -21.58 23.40 -4.31
C GLY A 186 -22.68 22.69 -3.50
N GLU A 187 -23.14 21.51 -3.93
CA GLU A 187 -24.18 20.78 -3.23
C GLU A 187 -23.62 20.14 -1.95
N VAL A 188 -24.24 20.47 -0.81
CA VAL A 188 -23.87 19.92 0.49
C VAL A 188 -24.62 18.62 0.71
N THR A 189 -23.89 17.50 0.75
CA THR A 189 -24.47 16.20 1.12
C THR A 189 -24.23 15.90 2.58
N GLU A 190 -25.30 15.74 3.36
CA GLU A 190 -25.22 15.27 4.74
C GLU A 190 -24.75 13.80 4.80
N ARG A 191 -24.03 13.46 5.87
CA ARG A 191 -23.59 12.08 6.12
C ARG A 191 -24.11 11.54 7.43
N LYS A 192 -24.98 10.53 7.31
CA LYS A 192 -25.51 9.78 8.45
C LYS A 192 -24.67 8.54 8.81
N ILE A 193 -23.89 8.03 7.85
CA ILE A 193 -23.03 6.85 8.02
C ILE A 193 -21.70 7.03 7.27
N GLY A 194 -20.71 6.22 7.65
CA GLY A 194 -19.42 6.13 7.00
C GLY A 194 -18.39 7.16 7.46
N ALA A 195 -17.18 7.06 6.92
CA ALA A 195 -16.06 7.95 7.23
C ALA A 195 -15.44 8.49 5.93
N PRO A 196 -15.08 9.79 5.88
CA PRO A 196 -14.48 10.39 4.69
C PRO A 196 -13.19 9.69 4.28
N GLN A 197 -13.24 8.98 3.14
CA GLN A 197 -12.06 8.36 2.54
C GLN A 197 -11.12 9.47 2.04
N GLY A 198 -10.08 9.78 2.82
CA GLY A 198 -9.17 10.90 2.55
C GLY A 198 -8.69 11.61 3.83
N GLY A 199 -9.36 11.37 4.96
CA GLY A 199 -8.88 11.77 6.27
C GLY A 199 -7.70 10.92 6.78
N VAL A 200 -7.03 11.42 7.82
CA VAL A 200 -5.85 10.77 8.43
C VAL A 200 -6.24 9.72 9.48
N ILE A 201 -7.34 9.96 10.18
CA ILE A 201 -7.88 9.12 11.26
C ILE A 201 -8.76 7.95 10.80
N PRO A 202 -9.59 8.04 9.74
CA PRO A 202 -10.49 6.96 9.33
C PRO A 202 -9.87 5.55 9.24
N PRO A 203 -8.62 5.36 8.77
CA PRO A 203 -7.98 4.05 8.80
C PRO A 203 -7.83 3.45 10.22
N LEU A 204 -7.53 4.27 11.22
CA LEU A 204 -7.44 3.85 12.62
C LEU A 204 -8.82 3.50 13.17
N LEU A 205 -9.84 4.33 12.89
CA LEU A 205 -11.23 4.08 13.31
C LEU A 205 -11.78 2.78 12.72
N CYS A 206 -11.50 2.52 11.45
CA CYS A 206 -11.86 1.25 10.80
C CYS A 206 -11.20 0.05 11.50
N ASN A 207 -9.93 0.18 11.90
CA ASN A 207 -9.26 -0.88 12.67
C ASN A 207 -9.88 -1.09 14.05
N ILE A 208 -10.27 -0.03 14.77
CA ILE A 208 -10.98 -0.14 16.06
C ILE A 208 -12.29 -0.88 15.86
N TYR A 209 -13.05 -0.52 14.83
CA TYR A 209 -14.33 -1.15 14.52
C TYR A 209 -14.20 -2.65 14.21
N LEU A 210 -13.25 -3.00 13.34
CA LEU A 210 -13.00 -4.38 12.92
C LEU A 210 -12.21 -5.19 13.96
N HIS A 211 -11.68 -4.56 15.00
CA HIS A 211 -11.00 -5.29 16.07
C HIS A 211 -11.95 -6.19 16.86
N GLU A 212 -13.25 -5.85 16.93
CA GLU A 212 -14.25 -6.73 17.53
C GLU A 212 -14.45 -8.03 16.72
N LEU A 213 -14.27 -7.99 15.40
CA LEU A 213 -14.20 -9.20 14.57
C LEU A 213 -12.94 -10.02 14.91
N ASP A 214 -11.80 -9.35 15.05
CA ASP A 214 -10.54 -10.03 15.39
C ASP A 214 -10.67 -10.78 16.72
N LYS A 215 -11.22 -10.13 17.76
CA LYS A 215 -11.45 -10.74 19.07
C LYS A 215 -12.38 -11.95 18.99
N GLU A 216 -13.44 -11.86 18.21
CA GLU A 216 -14.38 -12.97 18.04
C GLU A 216 -13.71 -14.16 17.34
N LEU A 217 -12.88 -13.92 16.33
CA LEU A 217 -12.12 -14.97 15.64
C LEU A 217 -11.05 -15.59 16.55
N GLU A 218 -10.37 -14.80 17.37
CA GLU A 218 -9.41 -15.27 18.38
C GLU A 218 -10.10 -16.12 19.45
N LYS A 219 -11.25 -15.65 19.98
CA LYS A 219 -12.06 -16.39 20.96
C LYS A 219 -12.50 -17.76 20.43
N ARG A 220 -12.78 -17.86 19.13
CA ARG A 220 -13.14 -19.11 18.44
C ARG A 220 -11.93 -19.98 18.06
N GLY A 221 -10.71 -19.53 18.32
CA GLY A 221 -9.48 -20.25 17.98
C GLY A 221 -9.20 -20.33 16.48
N HIS A 222 -9.76 -19.44 15.68
CA HIS A 222 -9.55 -19.44 14.23
C HIS A 222 -8.18 -18.86 13.86
N ARG A 223 -7.54 -19.44 12.83
CA ARG A 223 -6.35 -18.87 12.20
C ARG A 223 -6.80 -17.90 11.14
N PHE A 224 -6.50 -16.61 11.28
CA PHE A 224 -6.87 -15.62 10.29
C PHE A 224 -5.76 -14.60 10.08
N VAL A 225 -5.86 -13.87 8.97
CA VAL A 225 -5.01 -12.73 8.66
C VAL A 225 -5.91 -11.62 8.13
N ARG A 226 -5.84 -10.44 8.75
CA ARG A 226 -6.58 -9.25 8.33
C ARG A 226 -5.64 -8.15 7.86
N TYR A 227 -5.97 -7.54 6.74
CA TYR A 227 -5.32 -6.36 6.21
C TYR A 227 -6.37 -5.31 5.84
N ALA A 228 -6.59 -4.36 6.75
CA ALA A 228 -7.67 -3.38 6.63
C ALA A 228 -9.05 -4.06 6.62
N ASP A 229 -9.80 -3.88 5.55
CA ASP A 229 -11.10 -4.51 5.27
C ASP A 229 -10.99 -5.90 4.66
N ASP A 230 -9.88 -6.23 4.01
CA ASP A 230 -9.62 -7.57 3.46
C ASP A 230 -9.18 -8.52 4.59
N PHE A 231 -9.85 -9.65 4.76
CA PHE A 231 -9.41 -10.69 5.70
C PHE A 231 -9.65 -12.10 5.15
N VAL A 232 -8.78 -13.02 5.58
CA VAL A 232 -8.85 -14.43 5.18
C VAL A 232 -8.74 -15.31 6.42
N ILE A 233 -9.64 -16.29 6.54
CA ILE A 233 -9.63 -17.28 7.61
C ILE A 233 -9.17 -18.62 7.05
N PHE A 234 -8.26 -19.28 7.75
CA PHE A 234 -7.61 -20.53 7.36
C PHE A 234 -8.21 -21.71 8.12
N VAL A 235 -8.65 -22.71 7.37
CA VAL A 235 -9.29 -23.93 7.87
C VAL A 235 -8.70 -25.17 7.16
N ARG A 236 -8.93 -26.35 7.73
CA ARG A 236 -8.40 -27.61 7.19
C ARG A 236 -9.28 -28.19 6.08
N THR A 237 -10.61 -28.09 6.20
CA THR A 237 -11.57 -28.72 5.28
C THR A 237 -12.53 -27.70 4.67
N LYS A 238 -13.05 -28.00 3.48
CA LYS A 238 -14.00 -27.11 2.77
C LYS A 238 -15.29 -26.92 3.55
N ARG A 239 -15.86 -28.01 4.09
CA ARG A 239 -17.06 -28.00 4.94
C ARG A 239 -16.89 -27.10 6.17
N ALA A 240 -15.72 -27.13 6.82
CA ALA A 240 -15.43 -26.22 7.93
C ALA A 240 -15.39 -24.76 7.47
N GLY A 241 -14.86 -24.50 6.28
CA GLY A 241 -14.82 -23.16 5.70
C GLY A 241 -16.19 -22.59 5.38
N GLU A 242 -17.07 -23.38 4.78
CA GLU A 242 -18.47 -22.99 4.50
C GLU A 242 -19.22 -22.69 5.80
N ARG A 243 -19.07 -23.54 6.82
CA ARG A 243 -19.64 -23.29 8.16
C ARG A 243 -19.13 -21.99 8.79
N VAL A 244 -17.82 -21.73 8.70
CA VAL A 244 -17.21 -20.51 9.24
C VAL A 244 -17.69 -19.28 8.47
N MET A 245 -17.78 -19.36 7.13
CA MET A 245 -18.31 -18.29 6.29
C MET A 245 -19.70 -17.85 6.76
N THR A 246 -20.65 -18.78 6.88
CA THR A 246 -22.01 -18.46 7.34
C THR A 246 -22.04 -17.86 8.73
N SER A 247 -21.23 -18.38 9.66
CA SER A 247 -21.19 -17.88 11.04
C SER A 247 -20.58 -16.49 11.14
N VAL A 248 -19.51 -16.22 10.39
CA VAL A 248 -18.83 -14.93 10.37
C VAL A 248 -19.67 -13.87 9.67
N THR A 249 -20.33 -14.19 8.55
CA THR A 249 -21.28 -13.28 7.89
C THR A 249 -22.38 -12.85 8.84
N LYS A 250 -23.02 -13.79 9.55
CA LYS A 250 -24.05 -13.47 10.56
C LYS A 250 -23.52 -12.55 11.66
N PHE A 251 -22.29 -12.73 12.11
CA PHE A 251 -21.67 -11.85 13.11
C PHE A 251 -21.44 -10.44 12.56
N ILE A 252 -20.89 -10.33 11.34
CA ILE A 252 -20.61 -9.04 10.70
C ILE A 252 -21.90 -8.25 10.46
N GLU A 253 -22.96 -8.90 9.98
CA GLU A 253 -24.23 -8.24 9.69
C GLU A 253 -24.99 -7.85 10.97
N LYS A 254 -25.13 -8.78 11.92
CA LYS A 254 -25.91 -8.51 13.14
C LYS A 254 -25.18 -7.68 14.16
N GLN A 255 -23.92 -8.02 14.45
CA GLN A 255 -23.15 -7.32 15.48
C GLN A 255 -22.53 -6.08 14.88
N LEU A 256 -21.75 -6.20 13.82
CA LEU A 256 -21.02 -5.06 13.25
C LEU A 256 -21.87 -4.17 12.35
N LYS A 257 -23.12 -4.53 12.01
CA LYS A 257 -23.98 -3.74 11.11
C LYS A 257 -23.30 -3.40 9.76
N LEU A 258 -22.44 -4.31 9.28
CA LEU A 258 -21.74 -4.18 8.00
C LEU A 258 -22.28 -5.21 7.01
N VAL A 259 -22.17 -4.91 5.72
CA VAL A 259 -22.65 -5.78 4.63
C VAL A 259 -21.48 -6.56 4.04
N VAL A 260 -21.62 -7.88 3.95
CA VAL A 260 -20.66 -8.75 3.26
C VAL A 260 -20.97 -8.76 1.76
N ASN A 261 -19.93 -8.80 0.93
CA ASN A 261 -20.05 -8.90 -0.50
C ASN A 261 -19.99 -10.38 -0.92
N GLU A 262 -21.16 -11.00 -1.07
CA GLU A 262 -21.28 -12.42 -1.40
C GLU A 262 -20.64 -12.79 -2.74
N GLU A 263 -20.73 -11.93 -3.76
CA GLU A 263 -20.14 -12.19 -5.09
C GLU A 263 -18.62 -12.33 -5.06
N LYS A 264 -17.96 -11.61 -4.14
CA LYS A 264 -16.50 -11.67 -4.00
C LYS A 264 -16.05 -12.65 -2.92
N SER A 265 -16.93 -12.97 -1.98
CA SER A 265 -16.63 -13.86 -0.87
C SER A 265 -16.67 -15.32 -1.33
N LYS A 266 -15.68 -16.12 -0.92
CA LYS A 266 -15.51 -17.48 -1.44
C LYS A 266 -14.73 -18.37 -0.49
N VAL A 267 -15.07 -19.65 -0.51
CA VAL A 267 -14.32 -20.70 0.17
C VAL A 267 -13.57 -21.51 -0.87
N GLY A 268 -12.27 -21.70 -0.68
CA GLY A 268 -11.47 -22.39 -1.67
C GLY A 268 -10.07 -22.75 -1.20
N ALA A 269 -9.34 -23.46 -2.06
CA ALA A 269 -7.95 -23.78 -1.79
C ALA A 269 -7.11 -22.50 -1.71
N VAL A 270 -6.28 -22.41 -0.67
CA VAL A 270 -5.36 -21.28 -0.43
C VAL A 270 -4.47 -20.97 -1.64
N THR A 271 -4.12 -21.97 -2.44
CA THR A 271 -3.29 -21.83 -3.64
C THR A 271 -4.00 -21.14 -4.82
N ARG A 272 -5.33 -21.11 -4.83
CA ARG A 272 -6.16 -20.51 -5.89
C ARG A 272 -6.76 -19.17 -5.47
N LEU A 273 -6.85 -18.91 -4.17
CA LEU A 273 -7.40 -17.68 -3.62
C LEU A 273 -6.39 -16.54 -3.64
N LYS A 274 -6.83 -15.38 -4.15
CA LYS A 274 -6.00 -14.18 -4.27
C LYS A 274 -6.14 -13.37 -2.98
N PHE A 275 -5.03 -13.07 -2.33
CA PHE A 275 -5.00 -12.17 -1.17
C PHE A 275 -3.89 -11.12 -1.37
N LEU A 276 -4.21 -9.84 -1.19
CA LEU A 276 -3.28 -8.72 -1.41
C LEU A 276 -2.55 -8.80 -2.76
N SER A 277 -3.29 -9.12 -3.83
CA SER A 277 -2.76 -9.32 -5.19
C SER A 277 -1.71 -10.44 -5.35
N CYS A 278 -1.60 -11.34 -4.37
CA CYS A 278 -0.70 -12.49 -4.34
C CYS A 278 -1.48 -13.82 -4.28
N LEU A 279 -0.82 -14.88 -4.73
CA LEU A 279 -1.23 -16.28 -4.60
C LEU A 279 -0.18 -17.03 -3.79
N ILE A 280 -0.61 -17.94 -2.92
CA ILE A 280 0.31 -18.86 -2.24
C ILE A 280 0.70 -19.98 -3.20
N THR A 281 1.99 -20.28 -3.28
CA THR A 281 2.51 -21.39 -4.09
C THR A 281 3.61 -22.13 -3.34
N LYS A 282 3.63 -23.45 -3.51
CA LYS A 282 4.66 -24.32 -2.96
C LYS A 282 5.58 -24.74 -4.12
N VAL A 283 6.87 -24.42 -4.00
CA VAL A 283 7.90 -24.82 -4.98
C VAL A 283 9.03 -25.48 -4.21
N ASN A 284 9.38 -26.72 -4.58
CA ASN A 284 10.46 -27.50 -3.95
C ASN A 284 10.36 -27.58 -2.42
N GLY A 285 9.18 -27.86 -1.89
CA GLY A 285 8.95 -27.95 -0.44
C GLY A 285 8.73 -26.61 0.27
N VAL A 286 9.14 -25.47 -0.33
CA VAL A 286 9.07 -24.14 0.30
C VAL A 286 7.81 -23.40 -0.14
N CYS A 287 7.02 -22.91 0.83
CA CYS A 287 5.86 -22.05 0.58
C CYS A 287 6.29 -20.59 0.41
N ARG A 288 5.95 -19.96 -0.72
CA ARG A 288 6.05 -18.49 -0.85
C ARG A 288 4.93 -17.91 -1.70
N PHE A 289 4.90 -16.59 -1.76
CA PHE A 289 3.93 -15.83 -2.54
C PHE A 289 4.38 -15.66 -3.98
N ARG A 290 3.41 -15.67 -4.89
CA ARG A 290 3.57 -15.31 -6.30
C ARG A 290 2.60 -14.18 -6.63
N PRO A 291 3.07 -13.06 -7.20
CA PRO A 291 2.17 -12.00 -7.66
C PRO A 291 1.21 -12.52 -8.73
N THR A 292 -0.04 -12.06 -8.66
CA THR A 292 -1.07 -12.38 -9.66
C THR A 292 -0.66 -11.91 -11.06
N MET A 293 -1.22 -12.56 -12.09
CA MET A 293 -0.98 -12.16 -13.48
C MET A 293 -1.46 -10.74 -13.76
N GLU A 294 -2.51 -10.30 -13.07
CA GLU A 294 -3.02 -8.93 -13.15
C GLU A 294 -2.01 -7.91 -12.60
N ALA A 295 -1.45 -8.15 -11.42
CA ALA A 295 -0.41 -7.27 -10.85
C ALA A 295 0.82 -7.16 -11.78
N LYS A 296 1.23 -8.29 -12.38
CA LYS A 296 2.32 -8.32 -13.39
C LYS A 296 1.96 -7.51 -14.65
N ARG A 297 0.75 -7.68 -15.18
CA ARG A 297 0.24 -6.92 -16.34
C ARG A 297 0.17 -5.42 -16.04
N ASN A 298 -0.26 -5.04 -14.84
CA ASN A 298 -0.35 -3.65 -14.40
C ASN A 298 1.04 -3.00 -14.36
N LEU A 299 2.06 -3.68 -13.82
CA LEU A 299 3.45 -3.20 -13.86
C LEU A 299 3.91 -2.95 -15.31
N ILE A 300 3.73 -3.94 -16.19
CA ILE A 300 4.13 -3.83 -17.60
C ILE A 300 3.37 -2.68 -18.29
N ARG A 301 2.08 -2.50 -17.99
CA ARG A 301 1.26 -1.40 -18.53
C ARG A 301 1.80 -0.04 -18.10
N THR A 302 2.13 0.12 -16.82
CA THR A 302 2.72 1.36 -16.28
C THR A 302 4.08 1.65 -16.90
N LEU A 303 4.98 0.66 -16.95
CA LEU A 303 6.28 0.81 -17.58
C LEU A 303 6.17 1.12 -19.08
N ARG A 304 5.17 0.55 -19.77
CA ARG A 304 4.89 0.83 -21.18
C ARG A 304 4.45 2.28 -21.40
N LYS A 305 3.62 2.83 -20.51
CA LYS A 305 3.22 4.25 -20.54
C LYS A 305 4.44 5.16 -20.32
N ILE A 306 5.28 4.84 -19.34
CA ILE A 306 6.49 5.62 -19.02
C ILE A 306 7.48 5.61 -20.21
N THR A 307 7.59 4.48 -20.90
CA THR A 307 8.50 4.28 -22.06
C THR A 307 7.78 4.43 -23.40
N LYS A 308 6.79 5.33 -23.51
CA LYS A 308 6.13 5.64 -24.79
C LYS A 308 7.13 6.27 -25.76
N ARG A 309 7.09 5.85 -27.03
CA ARG A 309 8.08 6.27 -28.05
C ARG A 309 8.10 7.78 -28.35
N ASN A 310 6.97 8.46 -28.16
CA ASN A 310 6.81 9.89 -28.47
C ASN A 310 6.90 10.76 -27.20
N ARG A 311 7.48 10.23 -26.14
CA ARG A 311 7.49 10.92 -24.84
C ARG A 311 8.52 12.06 -24.83
N PRO A 312 8.12 13.30 -24.47
CA PRO A 312 9.04 14.42 -24.23
C PRO A 312 9.80 14.25 -22.89
N GLY A 313 10.84 15.05 -22.66
CA GLY A 313 11.63 15.03 -21.42
C GLY A 313 12.95 14.26 -21.51
N THR A 314 13.80 14.38 -20.50
CA THR A 314 15.17 13.84 -20.53
C THR A 314 15.17 12.32 -20.27
N PHE A 315 16.26 11.64 -20.64
CA PHE A 315 16.42 10.23 -20.27
C PHE A 315 16.54 10.03 -18.75
N LYS A 316 17.13 11.01 -18.06
CA LYS A 316 17.31 10.98 -16.60
C LYS A 316 15.96 10.92 -15.89
N ASP A 317 15.00 11.74 -16.30
CA ASP A 317 13.66 11.77 -15.71
C ASP A 317 12.92 10.44 -15.90
N ILE A 318 13.00 9.87 -17.12
CA ILE A 318 12.39 8.58 -17.44
C ILE A 318 12.99 7.47 -16.56
N ILE A 319 14.30 7.49 -16.33
CA ILE A 319 14.98 6.51 -15.47
C ILE A 319 14.54 6.67 -14.01
N ILE A 320 14.42 7.91 -13.52
CA ILE A 320 13.94 8.19 -12.16
C ILE A 320 12.54 7.60 -11.96
N GLU A 321 11.62 7.83 -12.90
CA GLU A 321 10.26 7.29 -12.84
C GLU A 321 10.23 5.76 -12.91
N ILE A 322 11.02 5.15 -13.81
CA ILE A 322 11.16 3.69 -13.88
C ILE A 322 11.66 3.14 -12.55
N ASN A 323 12.69 3.76 -11.96
CA ASN A 323 13.27 3.33 -10.70
C ASN A 323 12.27 3.47 -9.54
N GLN A 324 11.48 4.54 -9.51
CA GLN A 324 10.42 4.72 -8.51
C GLN A 324 9.36 3.62 -8.60
N VAL A 325 8.84 3.36 -9.80
CA VAL A 325 7.82 2.32 -10.02
C VAL A 325 8.36 0.93 -9.70
N THR A 326 9.57 0.60 -10.17
CA THR A 326 10.17 -0.73 -9.93
C THR A 326 10.52 -0.94 -8.47
N ARG A 327 11.07 0.05 -7.76
CA ARG A 327 11.34 -0.03 -6.32
C ARG A 327 10.06 -0.24 -5.52
N GLY A 328 8.99 0.49 -5.82
CA GLY A 328 7.70 0.29 -5.17
C GLY A 328 7.18 -1.14 -5.35
N TRP A 329 7.18 -1.63 -6.60
CA TRP A 329 6.73 -2.98 -6.90
C TRP A 329 7.59 -4.07 -6.24
N ILE A 330 8.90 -3.86 -6.13
CA ILE A 330 9.81 -4.79 -5.42
C ILE A 330 9.57 -4.74 -3.91
N ASN A 331 9.27 -3.57 -3.33
CA ASN A 331 8.95 -3.49 -1.91
C ASN A 331 7.69 -4.29 -1.57
N ASP A 332 6.69 -4.25 -2.47
CA ASP A 332 5.42 -4.97 -2.27
C ASP A 332 5.57 -6.49 -2.50
N PHE A 333 6.26 -6.89 -3.57
CA PHE A 333 6.29 -8.29 -4.03
C PHE A 333 7.63 -9.01 -3.84
N GLY A 334 8.67 -8.31 -3.37
CA GLY A 334 10.06 -8.77 -3.35
C GLY A 334 10.34 -10.00 -2.51
N ARG A 335 9.45 -10.32 -1.57
CA ARG A 335 9.53 -11.53 -0.73
C ARG A 335 9.02 -12.80 -1.42
N GLY A 336 8.41 -12.66 -2.61
CA GLY A 336 7.82 -13.76 -3.37
C GLY A 336 8.72 -14.36 -4.46
N PHE A 337 8.18 -15.35 -5.18
CA PHE A 337 8.79 -15.94 -6.37
C PHE A 337 8.61 -15.03 -7.59
N ILE A 338 9.55 -14.10 -7.78
CA ILE A 338 9.49 -13.11 -8.86
C ILE A 338 10.73 -13.07 -9.75
N ARG A 339 11.79 -13.83 -9.44
CA ARG A 339 13.08 -13.75 -10.12
C ARG A 339 12.97 -13.86 -11.65
N GLY A 340 12.40 -14.96 -12.16
CA GLY A 340 12.26 -15.14 -13.61
C GLY A 340 11.41 -14.03 -14.26
N PHE A 341 10.35 -13.57 -13.59
CA PHE A 341 9.55 -12.44 -14.09
C PHE A 341 10.33 -11.13 -14.15
N ILE A 342 11.16 -10.84 -13.15
CA ILE A 342 12.04 -9.66 -13.15
C ILE A 342 13.03 -9.76 -14.31
N GLU A 343 13.70 -10.89 -14.51
CA GLU A 343 14.69 -11.09 -15.57
C GLU A 343 14.07 -10.89 -16.98
N THR A 344 12.89 -11.47 -17.21
CA THR A 344 12.14 -11.24 -18.45
C THR A 344 11.72 -9.77 -18.61
N THR A 345 11.21 -9.15 -17.54
CA THR A 345 10.75 -7.75 -17.56
C THR A 345 11.91 -6.79 -17.79
N GLN A 346 13.07 -7.04 -17.18
CA GLN A 346 14.28 -6.25 -17.36
C GLN A 346 14.77 -6.34 -18.82
N SER A 347 14.80 -7.55 -19.38
CA SER A 347 15.16 -7.77 -20.78
C SER A 347 14.22 -7.04 -21.75
N TRP A 348 12.91 -7.08 -21.46
CA TRP A 348 11.90 -6.35 -22.20
C TRP A 348 12.05 -4.82 -22.07
N LEU A 349 12.30 -4.32 -20.86
CA LEU A 349 12.48 -2.90 -20.59
C LEU A 349 13.73 -2.33 -21.26
N ASN A 350 14.84 -3.07 -21.22
CA ASN A 350 16.08 -2.73 -21.93
C ASN A 350 15.84 -2.60 -23.44
N ARG A 351 15.09 -3.53 -24.04
CA ARG A 351 14.69 -3.44 -25.45
C ARG A 351 13.90 -2.15 -25.72
N ARG A 352 12.99 -1.76 -24.83
CA ARG A 352 12.20 -0.52 -25.00
C ARG A 352 13.02 0.75 -24.86
N LEU A 353 13.94 0.80 -23.91
CA LEU A 353 14.81 1.96 -23.74
C LEU A 353 15.75 2.12 -24.94
N ARG A 354 16.28 1.03 -25.49
CA ARG A 354 17.04 1.06 -26.76
C ARG A 354 16.21 1.62 -27.90
N GLN A 355 14.93 1.23 -28.01
CA GLN A 355 14.04 1.82 -29.02
C GLN A 355 13.88 3.32 -28.84
N LEU A 356 13.77 3.78 -27.59
CA LEU A 356 13.62 5.21 -27.28
C LEU A 356 14.88 6.00 -27.64
N ILE A 357 16.06 5.47 -27.30
CA ILE A 357 17.37 6.05 -27.63
C ILE A 357 17.54 6.18 -29.14
N LEU A 358 17.37 5.08 -29.88
CA LEU A 358 17.52 5.08 -31.34
C LEU A 358 16.47 5.98 -32.03
N LYS A 359 15.28 6.11 -31.46
CA LYS A 359 14.25 7.01 -32.00
C LYS A 359 14.58 8.49 -31.77
N ARG A 360 15.21 8.83 -30.63
CA ARG A 360 15.63 10.21 -30.35
C ARG A 360 16.83 10.62 -31.19
N TRP A 361 17.72 9.69 -31.53
CA TRP A 361 18.77 9.92 -32.52
C TRP A 361 18.18 9.92 -33.93
N LYS A 362 17.58 11.03 -34.35
CA LYS A 362 16.88 11.12 -35.64
C LYS A 362 17.82 10.98 -36.85
N ARG A 363 19.01 11.62 -36.80
CA ARG A 363 19.96 11.69 -37.91
C ARG A 363 20.94 10.50 -37.89
N VAL A 364 21.28 9.98 -39.07
CA VAL A 364 22.26 8.90 -39.27
C VAL A 364 23.61 9.27 -38.65
N ARG A 365 24.11 10.49 -38.91
CA ARG A 365 25.37 11.01 -38.33
C ARG A 365 25.38 10.94 -36.80
N THR A 366 24.28 11.33 -36.15
CA THR A 366 24.14 11.30 -34.69
C THR A 366 24.10 9.87 -34.16
N LYS A 367 23.36 8.96 -34.81
CA LYS A 367 23.34 7.54 -34.43
C LYS A 367 24.75 6.95 -34.50
N TYR A 368 25.45 7.14 -35.63
CA TYR A 368 26.79 6.63 -35.82
C TYR A 368 27.77 7.18 -34.78
N LYS A 369 27.80 8.51 -34.58
CA LYS A 369 28.66 9.18 -33.59
C LYS A 369 28.45 8.61 -32.19
N MET A 370 27.19 8.51 -31.75
CA MET A 370 26.86 7.98 -30.44
C MET A 370 27.22 6.49 -30.31
N LEU A 371 26.89 5.66 -31.30
CA LEU A 371 27.22 4.23 -31.27
C LEU A 371 28.73 3.99 -31.18
N ARG A 372 29.53 4.76 -31.93
CA ARG A 372 31.00 4.73 -31.84
C ARG A 372 31.51 5.17 -30.46
N GLN A 373 30.96 6.26 -29.91
CA GLN A 373 31.31 6.75 -28.56
C GLN A 373 31.03 5.71 -27.47
N TYR A 374 29.96 4.91 -27.63
CA TYR A 374 29.64 3.83 -26.69
C TYR A 374 30.39 2.52 -26.97
N GLY A 375 31.30 2.49 -27.95
CA GLY A 375 32.25 1.40 -28.18
C GLY A 375 31.80 0.33 -29.18
N LEU A 376 30.92 0.66 -30.14
CA LEU A 376 30.66 -0.23 -31.27
C LEU A 376 31.74 -0.05 -32.35
N ASP A 377 32.06 -1.15 -33.05
CA ASP A 377 32.92 -1.12 -34.23
C ASP A 377 32.29 -0.32 -35.38
N HIS A 378 33.13 0.13 -36.32
CA HIS A 378 32.69 0.97 -37.44
C HIS A 378 31.62 0.28 -38.31
N ARG A 379 31.85 -0.98 -38.69
CA ARG A 379 30.95 -1.74 -39.57
C ARG A 379 29.58 -1.92 -38.94
N SER A 380 29.51 -2.33 -37.68
CA SER A 380 28.24 -2.49 -36.95
C SER A 380 27.54 -1.15 -36.74
N ALA A 381 28.27 -0.11 -36.33
CA ALA A 381 27.68 1.22 -36.11
C ALA A 381 27.07 1.80 -37.39
N MET A 382 27.75 1.67 -38.53
CA MET A 382 27.27 2.15 -39.83
C MET A 382 26.03 1.38 -40.30
N LYS A 383 26.07 0.04 -40.21
CA LYS A 383 24.96 -0.85 -40.58
C LYS A 383 23.67 -0.51 -39.82
N ILE A 384 23.79 -0.21 -38.52
CA ILE A 384 22.66 0.16 -37.68
C ILE A 384 22.20 1.60 -37.95
N ALA A 385 23.12 2.53 -38.17
CA ALA A 385 22.78 3.94 -38.40
C ALA A 385 22.00 4.14 -39.72
N GLN A 386 22.38 3.42 -40.79
CA GLN A 386 21.80 3.51 -42.13
C GLN A 386 20.65 2.53 -42.40
N SER A 387 20.33 1.63 -41.45
CA SER A 387 19.30 0.62 -41.68
C SER A 387 17.91 1.23 -41.94
N ARG A 388 17.26 0.77 -43.02
CA ARG A 388 15.87 1.09 -43.36
C ARG A 388 14.85 0.24 -42.58
N LYS A 389 15.31 -0.76 -41.80
CA LYS A 389 14.43 -1.63 -41.02
C LYS A 389 13.73 -0.86 -39.91
N LYS A 390 12.54 -1.31 -39.51
CA LYS A 390 11.86 -0.79 -38.30
C LYS A 390 12.78 -0.94 -37.09
N ILE A 391 12.80 0.06 -36.19
CA ILE A 391 13.70 0.12 -35.02
C ILE A 391 13.70 -1.17 -34.17
N LEU A 392 12.55 -1.85 -34.06
CA LEU A 392 12.44 -3.12 -33.35
C LEU A 392 13.30 -4.22 -34.00
N ALA A 393 13.24 -4.35 -35.32
CA ALA A 393 14.00 -5.35 -36.08
C ALA A 393 15.52 -5.06 -36.03
N ILE A 394 15.91 -3.78 -35.99
CA ILE A 394 17.33 -3.38 -35.79
C ILE A 394 17.85 -3.88 -34.44
N ILE A 395 17.06 -3.73 -33.36
CA ILE A 395 17.46 -4.12 -32.00
C ILE A 395 17.47 -5.65 -31.84
N GLU A 396 16.56 -6.36 -32.49
CA GLU A 396 16.49 -7.83 -32.44
C GLU A 396 17.64 -8.46 -33.22
N TYR A 397 17.99 -7.91 -34.39
CA TYR A 397 19.19 -8.30 -35.15
C TYR A 397 20.47 -8.09 -34.34
N ALA A 398 20.56 -6.97 -33.60
CA ALA A 398 21.73 -6.63 -32.77
C ALA A 398 21.90 -7.51 -31.52
N ARG A 399 20.93 -8.37 -31.16
CA ARG A 399 21.08 -9.29 -30.01
C ARG A 399 22.08 -10.42 -30.26
N GLY A 400 22.33 -10.77 -31.52
CA GLY A 400 23.36 -11.76 -31.89
C GLY A 400 24.79 -11.31 -31.57
N SER A 401 25.03 -10.00 -31.38
CA SER A 401 26.35 -9.40 -31.10
C SER A 401 26.46 -9.01 -29.61
N SER A 402 26.18 -9.97 -28.73
CA SER A 402 25.75 -9.89 -27.31
C SER A 402 26.49 -8.93 -26.34
N CYS A 403 27.69 -8.42 -26.61
CA CYS A 403 28.49 -7.73 -25.58
C CYS A 403 28.38 -6.18 -25.56
N THR A 404 28.14 -5.52 -26.70
CA THR A 404 28.31 -4.04 -26.82
C THR A 404 27.04 -3.23 -26.51
N TYR A 405 25.84 -3.77 -26.75
CA TYR A 405 24.59 -3.05 -26.53
C TYR A 405 24.17 -2.92 -25.06
N ASN A 406 24.61 -3.86 -24.22
CA ASN A 406 24.49 -3.72 -22.77
C ASN A 406 25.38 -2.57 -22.27
N LYS A 407 26.57 -2.37 -22.87
CA LYS A 407 27.46 -1.24 -22.55
C LYS A 407 26.85 0.11 -22.90
N ILE A 408 26.12 0.25 -24.01
CA ILE A 408 25.37 1.49 -24.33
C ILE A 408 24.37 1.81 -23.22
N THR A 409 23.63 0.79 -22.75
CA THR A 409 22.61 0.99 -21.70
C THR A 409 23.29 1.38 -20.38
N LEU A 410 24.33 0.65 -19.99
CA LEU A 410 25.10 0.89 -18.76
C LEU A 410 25.86 2.24 -18.75
N LYS A 411 26.48 2.65 -19.86
CA LYS A 411 27.25 3.91 -19.98
C LYS A 411 26.38 5.16 -20.12
N VAL A 412 25.14 5.04 -20.61
CA VAL A 412 24.14 6.13 -20.57
C VAL A 412 23.59 6.35 -19.14
N GLY A 413 24.18 5.70 -18.12
CA GLY A 413 23.73 5.74 -16.74
C GLY A 413 22.46 4.93 -16.49
N ILE A 414 22.06 4.09 -17.45
CA ILE A 414 20.85 3.27 -17.37
C ILE A 414 21.21 1.95 -16.68
N ASN A 415 21.43 2.03 -15.35
CA ASN A 415 21.33 0.87 -14.48
C ASN A 415 19.84 0.52 -14.34
N THR A 416 19.30 -0.13 -15.36
CA THR A 416 17.90 -0.57 -15.40
C THR A 416 17.65 -1.68 -14.41
N VAL A 417 16.85 -1.34 -13.40
CA VAL A 417 16.49 -2.14 -12.23
C VAL A 417 17.66 -2.22 -11.25
N SER A 418 17.66 -1.25 -10.34
CA SER A 418 18.54 -1.02 -9.19
C SER A 418 19.48 -2.18 -8.79
N PRO A 419 20.77 -1.92 -8.49
CA PRO A 419 21.63 -2.80 -7.70
C PRO A 419 20.99 -3.33 -6.40
N ALA A 420 19.91 -2.70 -5.91
CA ALA A 420 19.05 -3.24 -4.85
C ALA A 420 18.44 -4.62 -5.18
N CYS A 421 18.23 -4.95 -6.46
CA CYS A 421 17.88 -6.31 -6.90
C CYS A 421 19.03 -7.31 -6.75
N ARG A 422 20.31 -6.89 -6.69
CA ARG A 422 21.42 -7.80 -6.34
C ARG A 422 21.71 -7.80 -4.85
N VAL A 423 21.64 -6.64 -4.18
CA VAL A 423 22.01 -6.48 -2.76
C VAL A 423 20.89 -6.92 -1.81
N GLY A 424 19.63 -6.65 -2.15
CA GLY A 424 18.47 -7.14 -1.39
C GLY A 424 18.28 -8.65 -1.53
N LEU A 425 18.49 -9.20 -2.73
CA LEU A 425 18.49 -10.64 -2.95
C LEU A 425 19.70 -11.32 -2.32
N ARG A 426 20.91 -10.73 -2.31
CA ARG A 426 22.05 -11.30 -1.56
C ARG A 426 21.81 -11.31 -0.05
N LYS A 427 21.22 -10.26 0.54
CA LYS A 427 20.88 -10.24 1.99
C LYS A 427 19.73 -11.18 2.37
N ILE A 428 18.80 -11.47 1.44
CA ILE A 428 17.64 -12.35 1.68
C ILE A 428 17.95 -13.82 1.33
N LEU A 429 18.78 -14.09 0.33
CA LEU A 429 19.25 -15.43 -0.02
C LEU A 429 20.39 -15.93 0.89
N ASN A 430 21.22 -15.04 1.45
CA ASN A 430 22.28 -15.43 2.40
C ASN A 430 21.79 -15.52 3.86
N ARG A 431 20.51 -15.25 4.15
CA ARG A 431 19.88 -15.80 5.34
C ARG A 431 19.61 -17.28 5.08
N ARG A 432 20.68 -18.09 5.06
CA ARG A 432 20.59 -19.45 5.59
C ARG A 432 20.02 -19.25 6.99
N VAL A 433 18.77 -19.65 7.19
CA VAL A 433 18.31 -20.03 8.52
C VAL A 433 19.38 -21.03 8.97
N ARG A 434 20.19 -20.63 9.97
CA ARG A 434 20.97 -21.60 10.72
C ARG A 434 19.93 -22.61 11.18
N ASN A 435 19.95 -23.82 10.62
CA ASN A 435 19.35 -24.98 11.23
C ASN A 435 20.04 -25.13 12.58
N ARG A 436 19.54 -24.45 13.61
CA ARG A 436 19.69 -24.94 14.98
C ARG A 436 18.75 -26.13 15.02
N THR A 437 19.34 -27.29 14.76
CA THR A 437 18.86 -28.57 15.25
C THR A 437 18.39 -28.38 16.68
N LEU A 438 17.07 -28.42 16.86
CA LEU A 438 16.46 -28.72 18.15
C LEU A 438 17.04 -30.06 18.60
N GLY A 439 17.48 -30.10 19.85
CA GLY A 439 18.15 -31.24 20.45
C GLY A 439 17.33 -32.51 20.25
N GLY A 440 17.99 -33.51 19.65
CA GLY A 440 17.52 -34.88 19.74
C GLY A 440 17.66 -35.33 21.20
N VAL A 441 16.53 -35.41 21.90
CA VAL A 441 16.42 -36.29 23.06
C VAL A 441 16.44 -37.72 22.49
N ARG A 442 17.64 -38.28 22.35
CA ARG A 442 17.81 -39.73 22.23
C ARG A 442 17.85 -40.28 23.65
N GLY A 443 16.78 -40.96 24.03
CA GLY A 443 16.83 -41.91 25.13
C GLY A 443 17.92 -42.94 24.87
N ARG A 444 18.73 -43.19 25.89
CA ARG A 444 19.42 -44.46 26.09
C ARG A 444 18.76 -45.12 27.30
N ILE A 445 17.97 -46.13 27.01
CA ILE A 445 17.80 -47.28 27.91
C ILE A 445 18.80 -48.31 27.37
N VAL A 446 19.54 -48.92 28.29
CA VAL A 446 19.87 -50.36 28.41
C VAL A 446 21.27 -50.50 29.01
N ASN A 447 21.25 -51.14 30.19
CA ASN A 447 22.30 -51.75 31.03
C ASN A 447 23.30 -50.84 31.73
#